data_AF-H0HQ92-F1
#
_entry.id   AF-H0HQ92-F1
#
_cell.length_a   1.000
_cell.length_b   1.000
_cell.length_c   1.000
_cell.angle_alpha   90.00
_cell.angle_beta   90.00
_cell.angle_gamma   90.00
#
_symmetry.space_group_name_H-M   'P 1'
#
loop_
_entity.id
_entity.type
_entity.pdbx_description
1 polymer ?
#
loop_
_entity_poly.entity_id
_entity_poly.type
_entity_poly.pdbx_seq_one_letter_code
_entity_poly.pdbx_strand_id
1 'polypeptide(L)'
;MADMIRRDENLVAVRVARSMQRQDPKRTPDPYVDAELLRGDEKFESLSVPLAALAGDMPDRLWDLFRAGADAAEGTPVWLQLTFGVGSLASFPWEDSVEGIGVPLLRVPNFARNGYRRDPEGAIIICAGSPIAKDSPPMTEELLSLIRDLREASSGKIWIFASPQDYRLRDDLERLAKDPGIVVPAPPDTVQAPARRSGISTRTTVTNPWLTWMIDALGSTKVHVAHFISPGYLSGENGALALPETPIHDRDRGFARFVGAEELATFLDTVQCQIAGFTAVGSAKWRAGIPVLANDLSWLRPGPIVAASRGEAAPGRAYGALIAGFDLGDAPNPGLMFSVHPSALEITSDAMNFRTLTLGDHPIGLESSSPDYTAFVERDVPDEISSALTRLSTARPQSPAQRARTRGALNALELVARLTGGEL
;
A
#
# COMPACT_ATOMS: atom_id res chain seq x y z
N MET A 1 11.63 13.75 -1.83
CA MET A 1 11.78 12.27 -1.81
C MET A 1 13.23 11.88 -1.92
N ALA A 2 14.02 12.43 -2.85
CA ALA A 2 15.48 12.29 -2.76
C ALA A 2 16.01 12.88 -1.43
N ASP A 3 15.44 13.99 -0.94
CA ASP A 3 15.76 14.49 0.43
C ASP A 3 15.30 13.58 1.58
N MET A 4 14.31 12.70 1.36
CA MET A 4 13.86 11.73 2.38
C MET A 4 14.87 10.59 2.49
N ILE A 5 15.37 10.13 1.34
CA ILE A 5 16.46 9.17 1.21
C ILE A 5 17.78 9.76 1.75
N ARG A 6 18.01 11.07 1.58
CA ARG A 6 19.23 11.75 2.04
C ARG A 6 19.22 12.12 3.54
N ARG A 7 18.06 12.15 4.21
CA ARG A 7 17.95 12.60 5.62
C ARG A 7 18.04 11.47 6.64
N ASP A 8 17.75 10.24 6.24
CA ASP A 8 18.01 9.05 7.03
C ASP A 8 19.25 8.38 6.43
N GLU A 9 20.42 8.64 7.01
CA GLU A 9 21.76 8.32 6.45
C GLU A 9 22.08 6.82 6.36
N ASN A 10 21.11 5.92 6.58
CA ASN A 10 21.33 4.52 6.93
C ASN A 10 20.51 3.50 6.12
N LEU A 11 20.21 3.78 4.83
CA LEU A 11 19.27 2.97 4.05
C LEU A 11 19.91 2.32 2.82
N VAL A 12 19.86 0.98 2.72
CA VAL A 12 20.14 0.27 1.46
C VAL A 12 18.86 0.23 0.63
N ALA A 13 18.78 1.14 -0.35
CA ALA A 13 17.64 1.21 -1.27
C ALA A 13 17.94 0.44 -2.56
N VAL A 14 17.12 -0.57 -2.82
CA VAL A 14 16.93 -1.10 -4.17
C VAL A 14 15.85 -0.27 -4.85
N ARG A 15 16.25 0.51 -5.86
CA ARG A 15 15.31 1.31 -6.63
C ARG A 15 15.01 0.62 -7.95
N VAL A 16 13.74 0.25 -8.14
CA VAL A 16 13.26 -0.35 -9.38
C VAL A 16 12.45 0.70 -10.14
N ALA A 17 12.94 1.06 -11.33
CA ALA A 17 12.29 1.97 -12.25
C ALA A 17 12.13 1.32 -13.62
N ARG A 18 11.03 1.64 -14.31
CA ARG A 18 10.85 1.24 -15.71
C ARG A 18 11.40 2.34 -16.60
N SER A 19 12.40 2.01 -17.41
CA SER A 19 12.87 2.88 -18.48
C SER A 19 11.79 2.96 -19.55
N MET A 20 11.05 4.07 -19.60
CA MET A 20 10.18 4.36 -20.73
C MET A 20 11.05 4.94 -21.84
N GLN A 21 11.61 4.07 -22.70
CA GLN A 21 12.10 4.56 -23.99
C GLN A 21 10.91 5.20 -24.70
N ARG A 22 11.01 6.51 -24.96
CA ARG A 22 10.06 7.21 -25.83
C ARG A 22 10.10 6.52 -27.20
N GLN A 23 9.11 5.67 -27.48
CA GLN A 23 8.81 5.30 -28.85
C GLN A 23 8.37 6.57 -29.57
N ASP A 24 9.17 6.95 -30.56
CA ASP A 24 8.96 7.96 -31.61
C ASP A 24 8.13 9.22 -31.21
N PRO A 25 8.74 10.40 -31.04
CA PRO A 25 8.03 11.65 -30.71
C PRO A 25 7.03 12.13 -31.77
N LYS A 26 6.86 11.41 -32.90
CA LYS A 26 5.92 11.77 -33.97
C LYS A 26 4.49 11.23 -33.81
N ARG A 27 4.19 10.41 -32.79
CA ARG A 27 2.80 9.98 -32.51
C ARG A 27 2.17 10.86 -31.44
N THR A 28 1.43 11.88 -31.86
CA THR A 28 0.53 12.64 -30.99
C THR A 28 -0.56 11.72 -30.44
N PRO A 29 -0.85 11.72 -29.13
CA PRO A 29 -2.04 11.07 -28.59
C PRO A 29 -3.26 11.94 -28.92
N ASP A 30 -4.21 11.38 -29.68
CA ASP A 30 -5.52 11.98 -29.93
C ASP A 30 -6.38 11.87 -28.66
N PRO A 31 -6.85 12.97 -28.04
CA PRO A 31 -7.47 12.91 -26.72
C PRO A 31 -8.97 12.59 -26.72
N TYR A 32 -9.67 12.49 -27.87
CA TYR A 32 -11.12 12.23 -27.87
C TYR A 32 -11.59 11.58 -29.19
N VAL A 33 -11.57 10.24 -29.28
CA VAL A 33 -12.35 9.52 -30.30
C VAL A 33 -13.03 8.26 -29.69
N ASP A 34 -14.36 8.34 -29.69
CA ASP A 34 -15.39 7.30 -29.70
C ASP A 34 -15.70 6.42 -28.46
N ALA A 35 -16.61 6.96 -27.64
CA ALA A 35 -17.40 6.27 -26.62
C ALA A 35 -18.57 5.40 -27.18
N GLU A 36 -18.65 5.17 -28.50
CA GLU A 36 -19.72 4.35 -29.12
C GLU A 36 -19.27 2.94 -29.57
N LEU A 37 -18.00 2.57 -29.44
CA LEU A 37 -17.48 1.25 -29.81
C LEU A 37 -17.54 0.18 -28.69
N LEU A 38 -18.11 0.49 -27.52
CA LEU A 38 -18.16 -0.40 -26.34
C LEU A 38 -19.44 -1.23 -26.21
N ARG A 39 -20.08 -1.62 -27.32
CA ARG A 39 -21.23 -2.57 -27.34
C ARG A 39 -21.00 -3.86 -28.12
N GLY A 40 -19.75 -4.22 -28.42
CA GLY A 40 -19.40 -5.53 -29.00
C GLY A 40 -18.88 -6.49 -27.94
N ASP A 41 -19.42 -7.71 -27.89
CA ASP A 41 -19.00 -8.87 -27.07
C ASP A 41 -17.60 -9.43 -27.47
N GLU A 42 -16.61 -8.56 -27.73
CA GLU A 42 -15.26 -8.99 -28.03
C GLU A 42 -14.35 -8.84 -26.80
N LYS A 43 -13.87 -10.00 -26.33
CA LYS A 43 -12.87 -10.13 -25.27
C LYS A 43 -11.62 -9.34 -25.65
N PHE A 44 -11.37 -8.25 -24.93
CA PHE A 44 -10.04 -7.63 -24.91
C PHE A 44 -9.07 -8.56 -24.19
N GLU A 45 -8.31 -9.36 -24.95
CA GLU A 45 -7.00 -9.81 -24.50
C GLU A 45 -6.08 -8.58 -24.50
N SER A 46 -5.93 -7.98 -23.30
CA SER A 46 -4.97 -6.90 -23.12
C SER A 46 -3.56 -7.44 -23.36
N LEU A 47 -2.79 -6.74 -24.18
CA LEU A 47 -1.33 -6.86 -24.27
C LEU A 47 -0.72 -6.43 -22.94
N SER A 48 -0.87 -7.27 -21.94
CA SER A 48 -0.04 -7.33 -20.75
C SER A 48 0.91 -8.50 -21.01
N VAL A 49 2.22 -8.25 -21.03
CA VAL A 49 3.12 -9.36 -20.67
C VAL A 49 2.60 -9.81 -19.31
N PRO A 50 2.11 -11.05 -19.14
CA PRO A 50 1.53 -11.45 -17.88
C PRO A 50 2.63 -11.24 -16.84
N LEU A 51 2.38 -10.49 -15.76
CA LEU A 51 3.27 -10.52 -14.60
C LEU A 51 3.44 -11.97 -14.09
N ALA A 52 2.51 -12.86 -14.43
CA ALA A 52 2.65 -14.31 -14.29
C ALA A 52 3.86 -14.91 -15.04
N ALA A 53 4.38 -14.26 -16.09
CA ALA A 53 5.64 -14.64 -16.74
C ALA A 53 6.87 -14.16 -15.95
N LEU A 54 6.77 -13.07 -15.17
CA LEU A 54 7.80 -12.67 -14.20
C LEU A 54 7.72 -13.49 -12.90
N ALA A 55 6.55 -14.07 -12.60
CA ALA A 55 6.38 -14.97 -11.46
C ALA A 55 7.14 -16.31 -11.64
N GLY A 56 7.71 -16.57 -12.82
CA GLY A 56 8.49 -17.76 -13.13
C GLY A 56 9.95 -17.68 -12.68
N ASP A 57 10.64 -16.57 -12.97
CA ASP A 57 12.01 -16.32 -12.53
C ASP A 57 12.29 -14.82 -12.53
N MET A 58 12.65 -14.28 -11.37
CA MET A 58 13.23 -12.94 -11.28
C MET A 58 14.57 -12.96 -12.04
N PRO A 59 14.87 -11.97 -12.92
CA PRO A 59 16.13 -11.98 -13.65
C PRO A 59 17.33 -12.08 -12.69
N ASP A 60 18.32 -12.93 -13.00
CA ASP A 60 19.49 -13.18 -12.13
C ASP A 60 20.14 -11.89 -11.62
N ARG A 61 20.23 -10.88 -12.49
CA ARG A 61 20.78 -9.56 -12.13
C ARG A 61 20.03 -8.85 -11.01
N LEU A 62 18.71 -9.01 -10.95
CA LEU A 62 17.89 -8.42 -9.90
C LEU A 62 18.05 -9.21 -8.60
N TRP A 63 18.21 -10.53 -8.68
CA TRP A 63 18.59 -11.37 -7.55
C TRP A 63 19.95 -10.97 -6.96
N ASP A 64 20.96 -10.82 -7.81
CA ASP A 64 22.30 -10.40 -7.40
C ASP A 64 22.27 -9.03 -6.71
N LEU A 65 21.40 -8.12 -7.18
CA LEU A 65 21.18 -6.81 -6.58
C LEU A 65 20.64 -6.93 -5.14
N PHE A 66 19.63 -7.77 -4.93
CA PHE A 66 19.07 -7.98 -3.59
C PHE A 66 20.06 -8.69 -2.65
N ARG A 67 20.83 -9.67 -3.15
CA ARG A 67 21.89 -10.34 -2.36
C ARG A 67 22.98 -9.36 -1.95
N ALA A 68 23.51 -8.59 -2.91
CA ALA A 68 24.50 -7.56 -2.60
C ALA A 68 23.96 -6.50 -1.62
N GLY A 69 22.67 -6.16 -1.74
CA GLY A 69 21.99 -5.28 -0.80
C GLY A 69 21.89 -5.87 0.61
N ALA A 70 21.55 -7.15 0.73
CA ALA A 70 21.48 -7.85 2.01
C ALA A 70 22.85 -8.03 2.67
N ASP A 71 23.87 -8.41 1.91
CA ASP A 71 25.25 -8.51 2.39
C ASP A 71 25.73 -7.15 2.94
N ALA A 72 25.37 -6.05 2.27
CA ALA A 72 25.70 -4.70 2.70
C ALA A 72 24.84 -4.19 3.87
N ALA A 73 23.68 -4.79 4.12
CA ALA A 73 22.78 -4.40 5.19
C ALA A 73 23.18 -4.97 6.56
N GLU A 74 24.12 -5.92 6.61
CA GLU A 74 24.68 -6.49 7.85
C GLU A 74 23.62 -6.94 8.88
N GLY A 75 22.55 -7.58 8.39
CA GLY A 75 21.42 -8.06 9.22
C GLY A 75 20.26 -7.07 9.35
N THR A 76 20.42 -5.82 8.90
CA THR A 76 19.32 -4.85 8.87
C THR A 76 18.38 -5.07 7.66
N PRO A 77 17.15 -4.54 7.70
CA PRO A 77 16.22 -4.69 6.59
C PRO A 77 16.71 -4.04 5.29
N VAL A 78 16.46 -4.71 4.16
CA VAL A 78 16.64 -4.15 2.82
C VAL A 78 15.40 -3.34 2.44
N TRP A 79 15.59 -2.17 1.85
CA TRP A 79 14.51 -1.28 1.48
C TRP A 79 14.27 -1.26 -0.03
N LEU A 80 13.05 -1.54 -0.44
CA LEU A 80 12.58 -1.46 -1.82
C LEU A 80 11.85 -0.14 -2.06
N GLN A 81 12.28 0.60 -3.07
CA GLN A 81 11.54 1.76 -3.57
C GLN A 81 11.05 1.51 -5.00
N LEU A 82 9.72 1.50 -5.15
CA LEU A 82 9.06 1.45 -6.45
C LEU A 82 8.79 2.88 -6.93
N THR A 83 9.26 3.23 -8.13
CA THR A 83 9.05 4.59 -8.65
C THR A 83 7.63 4.82 -9.17
N PHE A 84 7.29 6.07 -9.44
CA PHE A 84 6.05 6.38 -10.14
C PHE A 84 6.02 5.71 -11.52
N GLY A 85 4.84 5.24 -11.95
CA GLY A 85 4.65 4.60 -13.25
C GLY A 85 5.03 3.12 -13.32
N VAL A 86 5.41 2.51 -12.19
CA VAL A 86 5.61 1.04 -12.09
C VAL A 86 4.58 0.37 -11.18
N GLY A 87 3.33 0.85 -11.18
CA GLY A 87 2.27 0.32 -10.31
C GLY A 87 2.03 -1.18 -10.49
N SER A 88 2.23 -1.70 -11.70
CA SER A 88 2.14 -3.14 -11.97
C SER A 88 3.22 -3.96 -11.22
N LEU A 89 4.42 -3.41 -10.99
CA LEU A 89 5.46 -4.07 -10.18
C LEU A 89 5.10 -4.13 -8.70
N ALA A 90 4.17 -3.29 -8.22
CA ALA A 90 3.69 -3.40 -6.85
C ALA A 90 2.95 -4.70 -6.59
N SER A 91 2.35 -5.30 -7.63
CA SER A 91 1.68 -6.61 -7.58
C SER A 91 2.64 -7.79 -7.48
N PHE A 92 3.92 -7.59 -7.82
CA PHE A 92 4.92 -8.64 -7.73
C PHE A 92 5.16 -9.00 -6.25
N PRO A 93 5.20 -10.29 -5.88
CA PRO A 93 5.36 -10.73 -4.50
C PRO A 93 6.84 -10.66 -4.10
N TRP A 94 7.39 -9.44 -4.03
CA TRP A 94 8.81 -9.21 -3.76
C TRP A 94 9.25 -9.92 -2.49
N GLU A 95 8.46 -9.81 -1.43
CA GLU A 95 8.76 -10.35 -0.10
C GLU A 95 8.81 -11.88 -0.07
N ASP A 96 8.01 -12.57 -0.89
CA ASP A 96 8.12 -14.02 -1.09
C ASP A 96 9.30 -14.35 -2.01
N SER A 97 9.48 -13.56 -3.06
CA SER A 97 10.45 -13.85 -4.10
C SER A 97 11.87 -13.71 -3.60
N VAL A 98 12.15 -12.81 -2.65
CA VAL A 98 13.49 -12.58 -2.11
C VAL A 98 13.74 -13.24 -0.75
N GLU A 99 12.90 -14.19 -0.32
CA GLU A 99 13.04 -14.86 0.98
C GLU A 99 14.46 -15.40 1.24
N GLY A 100 15.16 -15.82 0.18
CA GLY A 100 16.53 -16.31 0.23
C GLY A 100 17.63 -15.28 0.57
N ILE A 101 17.31 -13.99 0.73
CA ILE A 101 18.30 -12.97 1.13
C ILE A 101 18.59 -12.94 2.63
N GLY A 102 17.79 -13.62 3.45
CA GLY A 102 18.06 -13.80 4.87
C GLY A 102 17.82 -12.58 5.77
N VAL A 103 17.29 -11.48 5.23
CA VAL A 103 16.89 -10.27 5.99
C VAL A 103 15.48 -9.81 5.58
N PRO A 104 14.77 -9.01 6.40
CA PRO A 104 13.46 -8.49 6.03
C PRO A 104 13.54 -7.55 4.81
N LEU A 105 12.55 -7.64 3.93
CA LEU A 105 12.33 -6.67 2.86
C LEU A 105 11.22 -5.70 3.26
N LEU A 106 11.56 -4.42 3.36
CA LEU A 106 10.62 -3.33 3.63
C LEU A 106 10.45 -2.47 2.39
N ARG A 107 9.31 -1.77 2.27
CA ARG A 107 9.07 -0.81 1.19
C ARG A 107 9.15 0.62 1.71
N VAL A 108 9.78 1.49 0.94
CA VAL A 108 9.78 2.92 1.22
C VAL A 108 8.45 3.49 0.72
N PRO A 109 7.62 4.11 1.59
CA PRO A 109 6.37 4.71 1.18
C PRO A 109 6.66 5.87 0.23
N ASN A 110 5.74 6.08 -0.70
CA ASN A 110 5.93 7.13 -1.69
C ASN A 110 5.56 8.53 -1.19
N PHE A 111 5.13 8.66 0.06
CA PHE A 111 4.85 9.94 0.68
C PHE A 111 6.09 10.46 1.43
N ALA A 112 6.52 11.69 1.11
CA ALA A 112 7.82 12.19 1.56
C ALA A 112 7.91 12.58 3.05
N ARG A 113 6.77 12.70 3.74
CA ARG A 113 6.74 13.13 5.15
C ARG A 113 6.37 11.95 6.03
N ASN A 114 7.15 11.73 7.08
CA ASN A 114 6.71 10.90 8.18
C ASN A 114 5.65 11.65 9.00
N GLY A 115 4.38 11.26 8.83
CA GLY A 115 3.28 11.76 9.65
C GLY A 115 2.93 10.81 10.80
N TYR A 116 3.64 9.68 10.91
CA TYR A 116 3.33 8.65 11.88
C TYR A 116 3.77 9.06 13.28
N ARG A 117 2.88 8.81 14.24
CA ARG A 117 3.18 8.87 15.67
C ARG A 117 2.67 7.60 16.33
N ARG A 118 3.55 6.89 17.02
CA ARG A 118 3.19 5.71 17.83
C ARG A 118 2.14 6.08 18.88
N ASP A 119 1.08 5.28 18.96
CA ASP A 119 -0.02 5.46 19.92
C ASP A 119 -0.56 4.08 20.34
N PRO A 120 0.02 3.45 21.38
CA PRO A 120 -0.35 2.11 21.80
C PRO A 120 -1.76 2.02 22.40
N GLU A 121 -2.36 3.15 22.80
CA GLU A 121 -3.71 3.24 23.35
C GLU A 121 -4.76 3.64 22.29
N GLY A 122 -4.31 4.01 21.10
CA GLY A 122 -5.17 4.48 20.02
C GLY A 122 -6.14 3.41 19.52
N ALA A 123 -7.34 3.81 19.11
CA ALA A 123 -8.37 2.87 18.70
C ALA A 123 -7.96 2.10 17.42
N ILE A 124 -8.30 0.82 17.37
CA ILE A 124 -8.05 -0.04 16.22
C ILE A 124 -9.39 -0.40 15.61
N ILE A 125 -9.49 -0.38 14.28
CA ILE A 125 -10.66 -0.85 13.56
C ILE A 125 -10.26 -2.03 12.67
N ILE A 126 -11.08 -3.08 12.67
CA ILE A 126 -10.95 -4.23 11.79
C ILE A 126 -12.23 -4.33 10.97
N CYS A 127 -12.11 -4.24 9.66
CA CYS A 127 -13.20 -4.45 8.72
C CYS A 127 -13.02 -5.83 8.06
N ALA A 128 -13.88 -6.78 8.41
CA ALA A 128 -13.88 -8.14 7.86
C ALA A 128 -15.07 -8.32 6.92
N GLY A 129 -14.82 -8.28 5.61
CA GLY A 129 -15.87 -8.33 4.60
C GLY A 129 -15.43 -9.09 3.35
N SER A 130 -16.09 -10.22 3.09
CA SER A 130 -15.89 -11.01 1.87
C SER A 130 -17.20 -11.13 1.09
N PRO A 131 -17.30 -10.56 -0.11
CA PRO A 131 -18.47 -10.68 -0.96
C PRO A 131 -18.66 -12.12 -1.47
N ILE A 132 -19.90 -12.59 -1.51
CA ILE A 132 -20.31 -13.89 -2.07
C ILE A 132 -19.89 -14.05 -3.53
N ALA A 133 -19.79 -12.94 -4.27
CA ALA A 133 -19.31 -12.91 -5.66
C ALA A 133 -17.83 -13.33 -5.85
N LYS A 134 -17.06 -13.49 -4.75
CA LYS A 134 -15.63 -13.82 -4.81
C LYS A 134 -15.29 -15.21 -4.30
N ASP A 135 -16.28 -15.93 -3.74
CA ASP A 135 -16.15 -17.31 -3.25
C ASP A 135 -14.92 -17.49 -2.35
N SER A 136 -14.70 -16.54 -1.44
CA SER A 136 -13.57 -16.56 -0.52
C SER A 136 -13.83 -17.52 0.64
N PRO A 137 -12.78 -18.12 1.23
CA PRO A 137 -12.94 -18.92 2.43
C PRO A 137 -13.47 -18.07 3.60
N PRO A 138 -14.02 -18.73 4.65
CA PRO A 138 -14.35 -18.07 5.90
C PRO A 138 -13.13 -17.32 6.45
N MET A 139 -13.34 -16.12 7.02
CA MET A 139 -12.25 -15.25 7.49
C MET A 139 -12.04 -15.32 9.01
N THR A 140 -12.65 -16.31 9.68
CA THR A 140 -12.66 -16.44 11.13
C THR A 140 -11.27 -16.60 11.71
N GLU A 141 -10.44 -17.43 11.10
CA GLU A 141 -9.08 -17.70 11.59
C GLU A 141 -8.20 -16.46 11.46
N GLU A 142 -8.27 -15.78 10.31
CA GLU A 142 -7.53 -14.54 10.04
C GLU A 142 -7.96 -13.43 11.01
N LEU A 143 -9.26 -13.28 11.26
CA LEU A 143 -9.79 -12.30 12.20
C LEU A 143 -9.32 -12.58 13.64
N LEU A 144 -9.45 -13.81 14.12
CA LEU A 144 -9.05 -14.18 15.47
C LEU A 144 -7.54 -14.10 15.69
N SER A 145 -6.75 -14.47 14.68
CA SER A 145 -5.29 -14.30 14.71
C SER A 145 -4.92 -12.83 14.79
N LEU A 146 -5.49 -12.00 13.92
CA LEU A 146 -5.23 -10.56 13.91
C LEU A 146 -5.62 -9.88 15.24
N ILE A 147 -6.76 -10.25 15.83
CA ILE A 147 -7.17 -9.73 17.14
C ILE A 147 -6.14 -10.08 18.21
N ARG A 148 -5.61 -11.31 18.21
CA ARG A 148 -4.58 -11.73 19.17
C ARG A 148 -3.32 -10.87 19.02
N ASP A 149 -2.80 -10.78 17.81
CA ASP A 149 -1.60 -10.01 17.49
C ASP A 149 -1.74 -8.53 17.90
N LEU A 150 -2.89 -7.92 17.59
CA LEU A 150 -3.15 -6.52 17.94
C LEU A 150 -3.30 -6.30 19.45
N ARG A 151 -3.87 -7.26 20.19
CA ARG A 151 -3.96 -7.17 21.66
C ARG A 151 -2.62 -7.34 22.35
N GLU A 152 -1.70 -8.09 21.74
CA GLU A 152 -0.33 -8.18 22.23
C GLU A 152 0.44 -6.88 21.98
N ALA A 153 0.18 -6.20 20.85
CA ALA A 153 0.86 -4.97 20.47
C ALA A 153 0.23 -3.68 21.04
N SER A 154 -1.04 -3.69 21.44
CA SER A 154 -1.82 -2.49 21.79
C SER A 154 -2.74 -2.72 22.99
N SER A 155 -2.94 -1.66 23.77
CA SER A 155 -3.95 -1.57 24.84
C SER A 155 -5.23 -0.83 24.39
N GLY A 156 -5.26 -0.37 23.13
CA GLY A 156 -6.39 0.37 22.56
C GLY A 156 -7.63 -0.50 22.34
N LYS A 157 -8.79 0.16 22.26
CA LYS A 157 -10.06 -0.53 21.93
C LYS A 157 -10.07 -1.00 20.49
N ILE A 158 -10.50 -2.25 20.28
CA ILE A 158 -10.65 -2.86 18.94
C ILE A 158 -12.12 -2.83 18.53
N TRP A 159 -12.42 -2.14 17.43
CA TRP A 159 -13.73 -2.07 16.82
C TRP A 159 -13.80 -3.05 15.64
N ILE A 160 -14.72 -4.01 15.69
CA ILE A 160 -14.86 -5.05 14.66
C ILE A 160 -16.12 -4.78 13.85
N PHE A 161 -15.92 -4.52 12.55
CA PHE A 161 -16.95 -4.33 11.55
C PHE A 161 -16.98 -5.57 10.64
N ALA A 162 -17.96 -6.43 10.84
CA ALA A 162 -18.08 -7.69 10.10
C ALA A 162 -19.52 -7.90 9.60
N SER A 163 -19.67 -8.66 8.51
CA SER A 163 -21.00 -8.95 7.98
C SER A 163 -21.70 -10.01 8.86
N PRO A 164 -22.95 -9.79 9.28
CA PRO A 164 -23.70 -10.76 10.08
C PRO A 164 -24.13 -11.99 9.28
N GLN A 165 -23.91 -12.02 7.95
CA GLN A 165 -24.28 -13.15 7.10
C GLN A 165 -23.31 -14.33 7.18
N ASP A 166 -22.10 -14.10 7.68
CA ASP A 166 -21.22 -15.19 8.05
C ASP A 166 -21.67 -15.75 9.40
N TYR A 167 -22.59 -16.71 9.35
CA TYR A 167 -23.15 -17.37 10.52
C TYR A 167 -22.07 -17.99 11.42
N ARG A 168 -20.89 -18.31 10.87
CA ARG A 168 -19.77 -18.85 11.64
C ARG A 168 -19.07 -17.77 12.46
N LEU A 169 -18.99 -16.55 11.93
CA LEU A 169 -18.47 -15.40 12.65
C LEU A 169 -19.43 -14.90 13.73
N ARG A 170 -20.74 -15.11 13.58
CA ARG A 170 -21.74 -14.54 14.51
C ARG A 170 -21.48 -14.93 15.97
N ASP A 171 -21.36 -16.22 16.25
CA ASP A 171 -21.17 -16.72 17.62
C ASP A 171 -19.84 -16.22 18.21
N ASP A 172 -18.80 -16.14 17.38
CA ASP A 172 -17.51 -15.59 17.77
C ASP A 172 -17.59 -14.08 18.05
N LEU A 173 -18.30 -13.30 17.23
CA LEU A 173 -18.51 -11.88 17.46
C LEU A 173 -19.34 -11.62 18.73
N GLU A 174 -20.40 -12.39 18.97
CA GLU A 174 -21.19 -12.32 20.20
C GLU A 174 -20.34 -12.67 21.44
N ARG A 175 -19.39 -13.60 21.32
CA ARG A 175 -18.43 -13.92 22.37
C ARG A 175 -17.40 -12.80 22.57
N LEU A 176 -16.83 -12.28 21.49
CA LEU A 176 -15.84 -11.19 21.52
C LEU A 176 -16.43 -9.90 22.07
N ALA A 177 -17.70 -9.60 21.79
CA ALA A 177 -18.40 -8.42 22.32
C ALA A 177 -18.58 -8.42 23.85
N LYS A 178 -18.31 -9.55 24.53
CA LYS A 178 -18.28 -9.62 26.00
C LYS A 178 -16.97 -9.10 26.59
N ASP A 179 -15.92 -8.96 25.77
CA ASP A 179 -14.64 -8.39 26.19
C ASP A 179 -14.73 -6.86 26.22
N PRO A 180 -14.41 -6.19 27.34
CA PRO A 180 -14.51 -4.73 27.46
C PRO A 180 -13.56 -3.96 26.54
N GLY A 181 -12.50 -4.60 26.01
CA GLY A 181 -11.58 -4.03 25.03
C GLY A 181 -12.07 -4.14 23.58
N ILE A 182 -13.17 -4.84 23.32
CA ILE A 182 -13.70 -5.08 21.98
C ILE A 182 -15.09 -4.44 21.84
N VAL A 183 -15.28 -3.73 20.73
CA VAL A 183 -16.57 -3.16 20.35
C VAL A 183 -16.99 -3.79 19.03
N VAL A 184 -18.20 -4.36 18.98
CA VAL A 184 -18.80 -4.87 17.74
C VAL A 184 -20.04 -4.03 17.45
N PRO A 185 -19.93 -2.95 16.65
CA PRO A 185 -21.08 -2.11 16.33
C PRO A 185 -22.16 -2.90 15.60
N ALA A 186 -23.42 -2.58 15.86
CA ALA A 186 -24.50 -3.09 15.03
C ALA A 186 -24.46 -2.40 13.65
N PRO A 187 -24.71 -3.12 12.55
CA PRO A 187 -24.92 -2.49 11.24
C PRO A 187 -26.19 -1.62 11.29
N PRO A 188 -26.35 -0.65 10.36
CA PRO A 188 -27.54 0.18 10.34
C PRO A 188 -28.79 -0.68 10.07
N ASP A 189 -29.97 -0.25 10.52
CA ASP A 189 -31.22 -0.98 10.26
C ASP A 189 -31.60 -0.99 8.77
N THR A 190 -31.26 0.09 8.07
CA THR A 190 -31.54 0.25 6.64
C THR A 190 -30.33 0.85 5.94
N VAL A 191 -29.93 0.23 4.83
CA VAL A 191 -28.90 0.72 3.92
C VAL A 191 -29.35 0.43 2.51
N GLN A 192 -29.41 1.46 1.67
CA GLN A 192 -29.62 1.25 0.24
C GLN A 192 -28.30 0.86 -0.42
N ALA A 193 -28.31 -0.27 -1.11
CA ALA A 193 -27.21 -0.65 -1.98
C ALA A 193 -27.10 0.37 -3.13
N PRO A 194 -25.92 0.97 -3.36
CA PRO A 194 -25.72 1.87 -4.50
C PRO A 194 -25.98 1.14 -5.83
N ALA A 195 -26.30 1.85 -6.91
CA ALA A 195 -26.36 1.22 -8.24
C ALA A 195 -25.04 0.52 -8.60
N ARG A 196 -25.09 -0.59 -9.35
CA ARG A 196 -23.87 -1.25 -9.87
C ARG A 196 -23.06 -0.24 -10.69
N ARG A 197 -21.74 -0.32 -10.59
CA ARG A 197 -20.83 0.48 -11.41
C ARG A 197 -19.74 -0.43 -11.96
N SER A 198 -19.52 -0.38 -13.26
CA SER A 198 -18.37 -1.01 -13.88
C SER A 198 -17.12 -0.19 -13.53
N GLY A 199 -16.22 -0.79 -12.74
CA GLY A 199 -14.91 -0.20 -12.45
C GLY A 199 -14.69 0.21 -10.99
N ILE A 200 -13.43 0.53 -10.70
CA ILE A 200 -12.98 1.01 -9.39
C ILE A 200 -13.31 2.50 -9.27
N SER A 201 -13.93 2.87 -8.15
CA SER A 201 -14.25 4.26 -7.84
C SER A 201 -12.97 5.10 -7.71
N THR A 202 -12.82 6.13 -8.53
CA THR A 202 -11.80 7.20 -8.39
C THR A 202 -12.41 8.44 -7.74
N ARG A 203 -13.31 8.23 -6.77
CA ARG A 203 -13.97 9.32 -6.07
C ARG A 203 -13.14 9.69 -4.86
N THR A 204 -13.04 10.99 -4.62
CA THR A 204 -12.45 11.54 -3.40
C THR A 204 -13.45 11.65 -2.26
N THR A 205 -14.70 11.21 -2.45
CA THR A 205 -15.75 11.18 -1.44
C THR A 205 -16.05 9.75 -1.00
N VAL A 206 -16.27 9.56 0.30
CA VAL A 206 -16.68 8.27 0.87
C VAL A 206 -18.15 8.02 0.53
N THR A 207 -18.41 7.03 -0.30
CA THR A 207 -19.76 6.64 -0.74
C THR A 207 -20.05 5.15 -0.52
N ASN A 208 -19.02 4.35 -0.24
CA ASN A 208 -19.18 2.95 0.07
C ASN A 208 -19.92 2.77 1.42
N PRO A 209 -21.02 1.99 1.47
CA PRO A 209 -21.81 1.84 2.69
C PRO A 209 -21.07 1.28 3.90
N TRP A 210 -20.05 0.45 3.71
CA TRP A 210 -19.22 -0.05 4.81
C TRP A 210 -18.39 1.06 5.44
N LEU A 211 -17.78 1.90 4.60
CA LEU A 211 -16.95 3.01 5.06
C LEU A 211 -17.80 4.08 5.75
N THR A 212 -18.99 4.39 5.21
CA THR A 212 -19.94 5.31 5.86
C THR A 212 -20.38 4.79 7.22
N TRP A 213 -20.78 3.51 7.32
CA TRP A 213 -21.14 2.90 8.59
C TRP A 213 -20.02 2.97 9.63
N MET A 214 -18.77 2.70 9.23
CA MET A 214 -17.62 2.83 10.12
C MET A 214 -17.44 4.26 10.61
N ILE A 215 -17.53 5.26 9.74
CA ILE A 215 -17.45 6.68 10.13
C ILE A 215 -18.54 7.01 11.16
N ASP A 216 -19.79 6.62 10.88
CA ASP A 216 -20.93 6.93 11.75
C ASP A 216 -20.78 6.25 13.12
N ALA A 217 -20.35 4.98 13.15
CA ALA A 217 -20.18 4.22 14.38
C ALA A 217 -19.01 4.74 15.24
N LEU A 218 -17.92 5.20 14.62
CA LEU A 218 -16.76 5.74 15.32
C LEU A 218 -17.01 7.14 15.88
N GLY A 219 -17.85 7.94 15.22
CA GLY A 219 -18.16 9.31 15.61
C GLY A 219 -16.91 10.19 15.67
N SER A 220 -16.54 10.64 16.87
CA SER A 220 -15.33 11.46 17.09
C SER A 220 -14.07 10.65 17.45
N THR A 221 -14.18 9.32 17.50
CA THR A 221 -13.07 8.42 17.85
C THR A 221 -12.00 8.47 16.77
N LYS A 222 -10.78 8.84 17.15
CA LYS A 222 -9.61 8.80 16.26
C LYS A 222 -9.08 7.38 16.20
N VAL A 223 -8.72 6.94 15.01
CA VAL A 223 -8.21 5.60 14.75
C VAL A 223 -6.69 5.64 14.65
N HIS A 224 -6.01 4.72 15.31
CA HIS A 224 -4.58 4.49 15.12
C HIS A 224 -4.35 3.49 13.98
N VAL A 225 -5.08 2.37 13.99
CA VAL A 225 -4.96 1.30 12.98
C VAL A 225 -6.30 1.03 12.32
N ALA A 226 -6.32 0.99 10.99
CA ALA A 226 -7.44 0.46 10.22
C ALA A 226 -7.00 -0.74 9.40
N HIS A 227 -7.46 -1.94 9.77
CA HIS A 227 -7.12 -3.18 9.09
C HIS A 227 -8.33 -3.75 8.33
N PHE A 228 -8.13 -4.16 7.08
CA PHE A 228 -9.16 -4.75 6.23
C PHE A 228 -8.83 -6.21 5.92
N ILE A 229 -9.73 -7.12 6.31
CA ILE A 229 -9.69 -8.53 5.91
C ILE A 229 -10.71 -8.70 4.79
N SER A 230 -10.22 -8.77 3.55
CA SER A 230 -11.09 -8.70 2.38
C SER A 230 -10.37 -9.22 1.13
N PRO A 231 -11.09 -9.77 0.14
CA PRO A 231 -10.52 -10.00 -1.17
C PRO A 231 -10.09 -8.67 -1.80
N GLY A 232 -9.00 -8.71 -2.56
CA GLY A 232 -8.64 -7.62 -3.45
C GLY A 232 -9.31 -7.74 -4.81
N TYR A 233 -9.13 -6.69 -5.61
CA TYR A 233 -9.48 -6.66 -7.01
C TYR A 233 -8.45 -5.84 -7.78
N LEU A 234 -8.04 -6.35 -8.93
CA LEU A 234 -7.13 -5.67 -9.84
C LEU A 234 -7.85 -5.39 -11.16
N SER A 235 -7.84 -4.13 -11.59
CA SER A 235 -8.41 -3.69 -12.86
C SER A 235 -7.44 -2.75 -13.58
N GLY A 236 -6.78 -3.27 -14.61
CA GLY A 236 -5.66 -2.57 -15.23
C GLY A 236 -4.52 -2.43 -14.23
N GLU A 237 -4.10 -1.20 -13.96
CA GLU A 237 -3.04 -0.89 -12.98
C GLU A 237 -3.58 -0.48 -11.61
N ASN A 238 -4.89 -0.55 -11.39
CA ASN A 238 -5.52 -0.07 -10.16
C ASN A 238 -5.93 -1.23 -9.25
N GLY A 239 -5.52 -1.15 -7.98
CA GLY A 239 -5.95 -2.04 -6.91
C GLY A 239 -7.18 -1.52 -6.17
N ALA A 240 -8.00 -2.43 -5.65
CA ALA A 240 -9.15 -2.11 -4.80
C ALA A 240 -9.45 -3.21 -3.77
N LEU A 241 -10.12 -2.84 -2.68
CA LEU A 241 -10.81 -3.80 -1.80
C LEU A 241 -12.11 -4.24 -2.47
N ALA A 242 -12.48 -5.51 -2.33
CA ALA A 242 -13.77 -6.03 -2.76
C ALA A 242 -14.64 -6.33 -1.53
N LEU A 243 -15.59 -5.45 -1.23
CA LEU A 243 -16.51 -5.59 -0.10
C LEU A 243 -17.88 -6.12 -0.54
N PRO A 244 -18.65 -6.71 0.40
CA PRO A 244 -20.07 -7.02 0.20
C PRO A 244 -20.90 -5.82 -0.24
N GLU A 245 -22.08 -6.09 -0.81
CA GLU A 245 -23.01 -5.08 -1.30
C GLU A 245 -23.33 -3.99 -0.26
N THR A 246 -23.62 -4.42 0.96
CA THR A 246 -23.84 -3.57 2.15
C THR A 246 -23.36 -4.30 3.42
N PRO A 247 -23.25 -3.62 4.57
CA PRO A 247 -22.98 -4.29 5.84
C PRO A 247 -24.07 -5.27 6.29
N ILE A 248 -25.31 -5.08 5.82
CA ILE A 248 -26.48 -5.87 6.26
C ILE A 248 -26.71 -7.07 5.35
N HIS A 249 -26.54 -6.88 4.04
CA HIS A 249 -26.91 -7.85 3.01
C HIS A 249 -25.85 -7.96 1.92
N ASP A 250 -25.66 -9.19 1.43
CA ASP A 250 -24.81 -9.48 0.30
C ASP A 250 -25.46 -10.50 -0.65
N ARG A 251 -26.36 -10.01 -1.51
CA ARG A 251 -27.21 -10.88 -2.34
C ARG A 251 -26.66 -11.05 -3.75
N ASP A 252 -25.76 -10.16 -4.16
CA ASP A 252 -25.25 -10.12 -5.52
C ASP A 252 -24.11 -11.12 -5.73
N ARG A 253 -24.42 -12.24 -6.39
CA ARG A 253 -23.41 -13.28 -6.73
C ARG A 253 -22.51 -12.90 -7.92
N GLY A 254 -22.89 -11.89 -8.69
CA GLY A 254 -22.15 -11.49 -9.89
C GLY A 254 -21.21 -10.30 -9.66
N PHE A 255 -21.38 -9.57 -8.56
CA PHE A 255 -20.73 -8.29 -8.37
C PHE A 255 -20.31 -8.05 -6.92
N ALA A 256 -19.16 -7.39 -6.74
CA ALA A 256 -18.66 -6.93 -5.46
C ALA A 256 -18.50 -5.41 -5.48
N ARG A 257 -18.51 -4.76 -4.32
CA ARG A 257 -18.27 -3.32 -4.22
C ARG A 257 -16.80 -3.04 -4.09
N PHE A 258 -16.26 -2.29 -5.05
CA PHE A 258 -14.85 -1.97 -5.07
C PHE A 258 -14.56 -0.63 -4.39
N VAL A 259 -13.63 -0.62 -3.44
CA VAL A 259 -13.08 0.59 -2.82
C VAL A 259 -11.65 0.79 -3.32
N GLY A 260 -11.46 1.81 -4.14
CA GLY A 260 -10.14 2.19 -4.66
C GLY A 260 -9.32 3.01 -3.65
N ALA A 261 -8.05 3.26 -4.01
CA ALA A 261 -7.10 3.98 -3.17
C ALA A 261 -7.57 5.39 -2.78
N GLU A 262 -8.20 6.14 -3.69
CA GLU A 262 -8.65 7.51 -3.40
C GLU A 262 -9.76 7.56 -2.36
N GLU A 263 -10.81 6.76 -2.54
CA GLU A 263 -11.94 6.71 -1.61
C GLU A 263 -11.50 6.18 -0.23
N LEU A 264 -10.62 5.18 -0.23
CA LEU A 264 -10.05 4.62 0.99
C LEU A 264 -9.13 5.63 1.70
N ALA A 265 -8.32 6.39 0.97
CA ALA A 265 -7.50 7.45 1.55
C ALA A 265 -8.39 8.53 2.20
N THR A 266 -9.49 8.94 1.55
CA THR A 266 -10.46 9.88 2.16
C THR A 266 -11.06 9.31 3.44
N PHE A 267 -11.45 8.02 3.45
CA PHE A 267 -11.95 7.36 4.65
C PHE A 267 -10.91 7.39 5.78
N LEU A 268 -9.68 6.97 5.50
CA LEU A 268 -8.59 6.93 6.48
C LEU A 268 -8.28 8.33 7.05
N ASP A 269 -8.27 9.36 6.20
CA ASP A 269 -8.10 10.76 6.63
C ASP A 269 -9.29 11.22 7.50
N THR A 270 -10.53 10.83 7.16
CA THR A 270 -11.75 11.20 7.89
C THR A 270 -11.72 10.66 9.32
N VAL A 271 -11.29 9.40 9.51
CA VAL A 271 -11.16 8.77 10.84
C VAL A 271 -9.80 9.04 11.51
N GLN A 272 -8.97 9.91 10.90
CA GLN A 272 -7.62 10.28 11.36
C GLN A 272 -6.67 9.09 11.55
N CYS A 273 -6.87 8.04 10.76
CA CYS A 273 -6.08 6.81 10.79
C CYS A 273 -4.58 7.09 10.60
N GLN A 274 -3.72 6.39 11.33
CA GLN A 274 -2.27 6.46 11.18
C GLN A 274 -1.74 5.29 10.33
N ILE A 275 -2.13 4.06 10.64
CA ILE A 275 -1.66 2.82 10.01
C ILE A 275 -2.78 2.16 9.22
N ALA A 276 -2.54 1.87 7.93
CA ALA A 276 -3.45 1.06 7.12
C ALA A 276 -2.97 -0.40 7.05
N GLY A 277 -3.87 -1.35 7.24
CA GLY A 277 -3.59 -2.77 7.25
C GLY A 277 -4.48 -3.55 6.28
N PHE A 278 -3.95 -4.60 5.69
CA PHE A 278 -4.69 -5.47 4.78
C PHE A 278 -4.33 -6.93 5.01
N THR A 279 -5.32 -7.81 5.04
CA THR A 279 -5.17 -9.25 4.92
C THR A 279 -5.97 -9.69 3.70
N ALA A 280 -5.27 -10.13 2.67
CA ALA A 280 -5.87 -10.51 1.40
C ALA A 280 -6.42 -11.94 1.49
N VAL A 281 -7.74 -12.09 1.32
CA VAL A 281 -8.40 -13.42 1.34
C VAL A 281 -8.87 -13.84 -0.06
N GLY A 282 -9.15 -15.14 -0.23
CA GLY A 282 -9.63 -15.73 -1.50
C GLY A 282 -8.52 -16.34 -2.36
N SER A 283 -8.82 -16.59 -3.63
CA SER A 283 -7.86 -17.13 -4.60
C SER A 283 -6.71 -16.16 -4.90
N ALA A 284 -5.60 -16.65 -5.47
CA ALA A 284 -4.45 -15.82 -5.86
C ALA A 284 -4.85 -14.61 -6.73
N LYS A 285 -5.82 -14.80 -7.64
CA LYS A 285 -6.40 -13.74 -8.48
C LYS A 285 -6.98 -12.59 -7.65
N TRP A 286 -7.64 -12.89 -6.54
CA TRP A 286 -8.25 -11.87 -5.70
C TRP A 286 -7.25 -11.24 -4.75
N ARG A 287 -6.16 -11.93 -4.39
CA ARG A 287 -5.14 -11.33 -3.51
C ARG A 287 -4.26 -10.30 -4.22
N ALA A 288 -4.04 -10.46 -5.53
CA ALA A 288 -3.13 -9.61 -6.31
C ALA A 288 -3.49 -8.11 -6.33
N GLY A 289 -4.76 -7.75 -6.07
CA GLY A 289 -5.19 -6.36 -6.01
C GLY A 289 -4.70 -5.59 -4.78
N ILE A 290 -4.42 -6.29 -3.67
CA ILE A 290 -4.07 -5.66 -2.39
C ILE A 290 -2.69 -5.00 -2.42
N PRO A 291 -1.61 -5.65 -2.91
CA PRO A 291 -0.29 -4.99 -3.00
C PRO A 291 -0.30 -3.72 -3.87
N VAL A 292 -1.09 -3.73 -4.96
CA VAL A 292 -1.27 -2.55 -5.82
C VAL A 292 -2.02 -1.44 -5.08
N LEU A 293 -3.13 -1.77 -4.42
CA LEU A 293 -3.86 -0.82 -3.58
C LEU A 293 -2.98 -0.21 -2.49
N ALA A 294 -2.21 -1.04 -1.79
CA ALA A 294 -1.30 -0.61 -0.73
C ALA A 294 -0.22 0.33 -1.27
N ASN A 295 0.34 0.03 -2.45
CA ASN A 295 1.28 0.93 -3.11
C ASN A 295 0.61 2.25 -3.47
N ASP A 296 -0.57 2.25 -4.08
CA ASP A 296 -1.29 3.46 -4.47
C ASP A 296 -1.62 4.33 -3.25
N LEU A 297 -2.05 3.73 -2.14
CA LEU A 297 -2.25 4.42 -0.87
C LEU A 297 -0.98 5.08 -0.34
N SER A 298 0.18 4.45 -0.53
CA SER A 298 1.49 5.01 -0.13
C SER A 298 1.82 6.31 -0.88
N TRP A 299 1.20 6.56 -2.04
CA TRP A 299 1.32 7.82 -2.78
C TRP A 299 0.36 8.90 -2.27
N LEU A 300 -0.77 8.50 -1.69
CA LEU A 300 -1.88 9.39 -1.35
C LEU A 300 -1.79 9.96 0.07
N ARG A 301 -1.28 9.19 1.04
CA ARG A 301 -1.24 9.61 2.44
C ARG A 301 0.07 9.21 3.15
N PRO A 302 0.48 9.96 4.18
CA PRO A 302 1.55 9.54 5.06
C PRO A 302 1.12 8.36 5.94
N GLY A 303 2.12 7.65 6.46
CA GLY A 303 1.94 6.62 7.49
C GLY A 303 2.24 5.21 6.99
N PRO A 304 2.39 4.25 7.91
CA PRO A 304 2.73 2.88 7.57
C PRO A 304 1.56 2.17 6.89
N ILE A 305 1.89 1.26 5.99
CA ILE A 305 0.95 0.37 5.31
C ILE A 305 1.45 -1.06 5.42
N VAL A 306 0.60 -1.94 5.94
CA VAL A 306 0.88 -3.37 6.14
C VAL A 306 -0.08 -4.17 5.26
N ALA A 307 0.42 -5.11 4.47
CA ALA A 307 -0.41 -5.96 3.63
C ALA A 307 0.10 -7.42 3.65
N ALA A 308 -0.72 -8.33 4.18
CA ALA A 308 -0.49 -9.76 4.19
C ALA A 308 -1.20 -10.44 3.01
N SER A 309 -0.45 -11.20 2.20
CA SER A 309 -0.95 -11.93 1.02
C SER A 309 -1.02 -13.45 1.22
N ARG A 310 -0.42 -13.97 2.29
CA ARG A 310 -0.42 -15.38 2.69
C ARG A 310 -1.04 -15.53 4.08
N GLY A 311 -1.82 -16.59 4.29
CA GLY A 311 -2.48 -16.85 5.57
C GLY A 311 -1.52 -17.09 6.75
N GLU A 312 -0.27 -17.49 6.48
CA GLU A 312 0.79 -17.66 7.49
C GLU A 312 1.58 -16.36 7.75
N ALA A 313 1.46 -15.35 6.88
CA ALA A 313 2.13 -14.06 7.06
C ALA A 313 1.35 -13.24 8.08
N ALA A 314 1.69 -13.38 9.37
CA ALA A 314 1.01 -12.66 10.44
C ALA A 314 1.40 -11.18 10.41
N PRO A 315 0.45 -10.24 10.17
CA PRO A 315 0.72 -8.81 10.25
C PRO A 315 1.12 -8.38 11.67
N GLY A 316 0.97 -9.26 12.68
CA GLY A 316 1.39 -9.04 14.06
C GLY A 316 2.83 -8.61 14.24
N ARG A 317 3.80 -9.13 13.47
CA ARG A 317 5.20 -8.65 13.56
C ARG A 317 5.31 -7.17 13.20
N ALA A 318 4.64 -6.73 12.13
CA ALA A 318 4.62 -5.32 11.73
C ALA A 318 3.90 -4.46 12.77
N TYR A 319 2.79 -4.94 13.35
CA TYR A 319 2.09 -4.21 14.40
C TYR A 319 2.87 -4.12 15.71
N GLY A 320 3.55 -5.18 16.13
CA GLY A 320 4.45 -5.16 17.27
C GLY A 320 5.55 -4.11 17.08
N ALA A 321 6.17 -4.05 15.90
CA ALA A 321 7.20 -3.06 15.62
C ALA A 321 6.67 -1.61 15.60
N LEU A 322 5.53 -1.38 14.95
CA LEU A 322 4.94 -0.04 14.88
C LEU A 322 4.43 0.42 16.25
N ILE A 323 3.59 -0.38 16.89
CA ILE A 323 2.79 0.03 18.04
C ILE A 323 3.54 -0.19 19.36
N ALA A 324 4.15 -1.35 19.54
CA ALA A 324 4.86 -1.72 20.77
C ALA A 324 6.36 -1.38 20.71
N GLY A 325 6.90 -1.03 19.54
CA GLY A 325 8.33 -0.76 19.36
C GLY A 325 9.19 -2.01 19.43
N PHE A 326 8.62 -3.18 19.10
CA PHE A 326 9.40 -4.40 19.00
C PHE A 326 10.37 -4.34 17.83
N ASP A 327 11.49 -5.04 17.97
CA ASP A 327 12.36 -5.27 16.83
C ASP A 327 11.61 -6.12 15.80
N LEU A 328 11.69 -5.73 14.53
CA LEU A 328 11.22 -6.58 13.43
C LEU A 328 12.01 -7.89 13.40
N GLY A 329 13.25 -7.88 13.90
CA GLY A 329 14.19 -8.99 13.87
C GLY A 329 14.73 -9.26 12.47
N ASP A 330 15.74 -10.11 12.38
CA ASP A 330 16.49 -10.34 11.14
C ASP A 330 15.79 -11.35 10.21
N ALA A 331 14.72 -12.00 10.66
CA ALA A 331 14.05 -13.03 9.88
C ALA A 331 13.27 -12.43 8.70
N PRO A 332 13.38 -13.00 7.48
CA PRO A 332 12.55 -12.65 6.34
C PRO A 332 11.05 -12.59 6.66
N ASN A 333 10.32 -11.83 5.85
CA ASN A 333 8.90 -11.57 6.00
C ASN A 333 8.10 -12.00 4.75
N PRO A 334 8.16 -13.27 4.33
CA PRO A 334 7.46 -13.75 3.14
C PRO A 334 5.95 -13.48 3.26
N GLY A 335 5.34 -13.01 2.19
CA GLY A 335 3.93 -12.67 2.12
C GLY A 335 3.50 -11.43 2.91
N LEU A 336 4.43 -10.67 3.51
CA LEU A 336 4.13 -9.45 4.27
C LEU A 336 4.75 -8.21 3.62
N MET A 337 3.98 -7.51 2.78
CA MET A 337 4.36 -6.19 2.29
C MET A 337 4.27 -5.17 3.42
N PHE A 338 5.40 -4.61 3.82
CA PHE A 338 5.46 -3.60 4.86
C PHE A 338 6.07 -2.30 4.33
N SER A 339 5.20 -1.32 4.01
CA SER A 339 5.61 -0.01 3.53
C SER A 339 5.63 1.01 4.67
N VAL A 340 6.81 1.47 5.07
CA VAL A 340 6.99 2.31 6.27
C VAL A 340 8.14 3.30 6.10
N HIS A 341 8.03 4.47 6.72
CA HIS A 341 9.15 5.42 6.71
C HIS A 341 10.25 4.90 7.64
N PRO A 342 11.55 4.92 7.26
CA PRO A 342 12.63 4.42 8.11
C PRO A 342 12.64 5.00 9.52
N SER A 343 12.51 6.33 9.65
CA SER A 343 12.37 6.99 10.96
C SER A 343 11.16 6.58 11.82
N ALA A 344 10.19 5.84 11.29
CA ALA A 344 9.07 5.31 12.07
C ALA A 344 9.45 4.03 12.86
N LEU A 345 10.54 3.36 12.52
CA LEU A 345 10.97 2.10 13.14
C LEU A 345 12.03 2.25 14.24
N GLU A 346 12.40 3.47 14.62
CA GLU A 346 13.42 3.73 15.67
C GLU A 346 14.72 2.90 15.52
N ILE A 347 15.09 2.53 14.28
CA ILE A 347 16.29 1.76 13.98
C ILE A 347 17.50 2.61 14.43
N THR A 348 18.17 2.17 15.49
CA THR A 348 19.16 2.95 16.25
C THR A 348 20.33 3.40 15.39
N SER A 349 20.66 4.69 15.49
CA SER A 349 21.51 5.46 14.59
C SER A 349 22.97 5.55 15.04
N ASP A 350 23.64 4.45 15.35
CA ASP A 350 25.08 4.51 15.63
C ASP A 350 25.87 4.17 14.36
N ALA A 351 26.24 5.24 13.64
CA ALA A 351 27.16 5.32 12.49
C ALA A 351 26.86 4.42 11.27
N MET A 352 26.12 4.93 10.26
CA MET A 352 25.94 4.17 9.01
C MET A 352 25.96 5.06 7.74
N ASN A 353 26.22 4.40 6.60
CA ASN A 353 26.42 5.02 5.29
C ASN A 353 25.29 4.61 4.33
N PHE A 354 24.76 5.58 3.59
CA PHE A 354 23.73 5.34 2.59
C PHE A 354 24.31 4.69 1.32
N ARG A 355 23.72 3.57 0.87
CA ARG A 355 24.09 2.90 -0.40
C ARG A 355 22.85 2.70 -1.28
N THR A 356 22.75 3.45 -2.37
CA THR A 356 21.78 3.14 -3.43
C THR A 356 22.42 2.20 -4.43
N LEU A 357 21.78 1.06 -4.67
CA LEU A 357 22.10 0.21 -5.81
C LEU A 357 21.04 0.46 -6.88
N THR A 358 21.45 1.06 -8.00
CA THR A 358 20.56 1.28 -9.16
C THR A 358 21.00 0.40 -10.31
N LEU A 359 20.06 -0.29 -10.95
CA LEU A 359 20.32 -0.94 -12.23
C LEU A 359 20.45 0.14 -13.31
N GLY A 360 21.68 0.43 -13.76
CA GLY A 360 21.93 1.44 -14.78
C GLY A 360 21.56 0.94 -16.19
N ASP A 361 20.88 1.79 -16.98
CA ASP A 361 20.72 1.62 -18.42
C ASP A 361 22.06 1.91 -19.13
N HIS A 362 23.04 1.02 -19.00
CA HIS A 362 24.17 1.05 -19.93
C HIS A 362 23.76 0.32 -21.22
N PRO A 363 23.81 0.97 -22.40
CA PRO A 363 23.69 0.26 -23.66
C PRO A 363 24.89 -0.69 -23.76
N ILE A 364 24.61 -1.99 -23.64
CA ILE A 364 25.62 -3.03 -23.78
C ILE A 364 25.98 -3.08 -25.26
N GLY A 365 27.16 -2.58 -25.61
CA GLY A 365 27.86 -3.05 -26.78
C GLY A 365 28.04 -4.56 -26.64
N LEU A 366 27.42 -5.31 -27.54
CA LEU A 366 27.44 -6.78 -27.64
C LEU A 366 28.83 -7.32 -28.02
N GLU A 367 29.91 -6.87 -27.37
CA GLU A 367 31.25 -7.43 -27.54
C GLU A 367 32.04 -7.31 -26.23
N SER A 368 31.82 -8.25 -25.31
CA SER A 368 32.77 -8.51 -24.22
C SER A 368 32.54 -9.91 -23.67
N SER A 369 33.44 -10.83 -24.05
CA SER A 369 33.54 -12.19 -23.58
C SER A 369 34.51 -12.27 -22.41
N SER A 370 34.18 -11.63 -21.30
CA SER A 370 34.85 -11.87 -20.01
C SER A 370 33.82 -12.03 -18.89
N PRO A 371 33.90 -13.08 -18.04
CA PRO A 371 33.01 -13.29 -16.90
C PRO A 371 33.43 -12.50 -15.66
N ASP A 372 34.16 -11.40 -15.82
CA ASP A 372 34.52 -10.53 -14.70
C ASP A 372 33.33 -9.62 -14.35
N TYR A 373 32.70 -9.96 -13.22
CA TYR A 373 31.79 -9.16 -12.39
C TYR A 373 31.46 -7.78 -12.96
N THR A 374 30.21 -7.61 -13.38
CA THR A 374 29.60 -6.28 -13.54
C THR A 374 29.80 -5.50 -12.25
N ALA A 375 30.75 -4.56 -12.28
CA ALA A 375 30.98 -3.64 -11.18
C ALA A 375 29.69 -2.86 -10.93
N PHE A 376 29.00 -3.17 -9.82
CA PHE A 376 28.03 -2.25 -9.25
C PHE A 376 28.80 -0.96 -8.96
N VAL A 377 28.46 0.11 -9.68
CA VAL A 377 29.17 1.36 -9.48
C VAL A 377 28.64 1.98 -8.19
N GLU A 378 29.40 1.83 -7.11
CA GLU A 378 29.27 2.66 -5.91
C GLU A 378 29.56 4.10 -6.39
N ARG A 379 28.51 4.89 -6.58
CA ARG A 379 28.62 6.32 -6.87
C ARG A 379 27.96 7.06 -5.73
N ASP A 380 28.67 8.02 -5.14
CA ASP A 380 28.02 9.19 -4.58
C ASP A 380 27.05 9.69 -5.65
N VAL A 381 25.75 9.71 -5.34
CA VAL A 381 24.73 10.12 -6.29
C VAL A 381 25.08 11.54 -6.74
N PRO A 382 25.53 11.76 -8.00
CA PRO A 382 25.96 13.08 -8.43
C PRO A 382 24.85 14.09 -8.14
N ASP A 383 25.20 15.27 -7.62
CA ASP A 383 24.23 16.29 -7.19
C ASP A 383 23.17 16.59 -8.25
N GLU A 384 23.52 16.44 -9.52
CA GLU A 384 22.66 16.58 -10.69
C GLU A 384 21.60 15.48 -10.81
N ILE A 385 21.96 14.21 -10.59
CA ILE A 385 21.01 13.08 -10.54
C ILE A 385 20.14 13.25 -9.30
N SER A 386 20.75 13.60 -8.19
CA SER A 386 20.08 13.78 -6.91
C SER A 386 19.06 14.94 -6.97
N SER A 387 19.40 16.03 -7.68
CA SER A 387 18.50 17.14 -8.04
C SER A 387 17.44 16.75 -9.08
N ALA A 388 17.79 15.95 -10.09
CA ALA A 388 16.84 15.43 -11.08
C ALA A 388 15.82 14.45 -10.44
N LEU A 389 16.24 13.66 -9.46
CA LEU A 389 15.39 12.78 -8.67
C LEU A 389 14.49 13.56 -7.71
N THR A 390 15.00 14.64 -7.11
CA THR A 390 14.15 15.62 -6.42
C THR A 390 13.11 16.18 -7.37
N ARG A 391 13.52 16.66 -8.56
CA ARG A 391 12.63 17.21 -9.60
C ARG A 391 11.59 16.22 -10.08
N LEU A 392 11.96 14.97 -10.36
CA LEU A 392 11.05 13.89 -10.76
C LEU A 392 10.09 13.49 -9.63
N SER A 393 10.57 13.53 -8.37
CA SER A 393 9.71 13.29 -7.21
C SER A 393 8.74 14.43 -6.92
N THR A 394 9.06 15.66 -7.37
CA THR A 394 8.20 16.85 -7.31
C THR A 394 7.36 17.06 -8.57
N ALA A 395 7.74 16.49 -9.71
CA ALA A 395 7.01 16.53 -10.99
C ALA A 395 5.83 15.54 -11.03
N ARG A 396 5.18 15.33 -9.88
CA ARG A 396 3.99 14.50 -9.79
C ARG A 396 2.80 15.25 -10.39
N PRO A 397 1.88 14.56 -11.10
CA PRO A 397 0.52 15.01 -11.19
C PRO A 397 -0.01 15.12 -9.75
N GLN A 398 -0.17 16.34 -9.25
CA GLN A 398 -0.75 16.53 -7.93
C GLN A 398 -2.18 15.96 -7.94
N SER A 399 -2.49 15.06 -7.00
CA SER A 399 -3.88 14.62 -6.81
C SER A 399 -4.77 15.85 -6.61
N PRO A 400 -6.07 15.80 -6.94
CA PRO A 400 -6.97 16.93 -6.68
C PRO A 400 -6.89 17.43 -5.23
N ALA A 401 -6.73 16.51 -4.26
CA ALA A 401 -6.52 16.83 -2.85
C ALA A 401 -5.17 17.52 -2.59
N GLN A 402 -4.08 17.07 -3.22
CA GLN A 402 -2.77 17.73 -3.13
C GLN A 402 -2.78 19.11 -3.81
N ARG A 403 -3.49 19.28 -4.93
CA ARG A 403 -3.71 20.59 -5.57
C ARG A 403 -4.48 21.52 -4.65
N ALA A 404 -5.55 21.03 -4.03
CA ALA A 404 -6.35 21.80 -3.09
C ALA A 404 -5.55 22.21 -1.85
N ARG A 405 -4.80 21.29 -1.23
CA ARG A 405 -3.92 21.57 -0.08
C ARG A 405 -2.79 22.53 -0.45
N THR A 406 -2.14 22.34 -1.60
CA THR A 406 -1.06 23.22 -2.08
C THR A 406 -1.61 24.63 -2.36
N ARG A 407 -2.76 24.73 -3.02
CA ARG A 407 -3.43 26.01 -3.27
C ARG A 407 -3.85 26.70 -1.97
N GLY A 408 -4.38 25.96 -1.01
CA GLY A 408 -4.70 26.48 0.32
C GLY A 408 -3.47 27.02 1.06
N ALA A 409 -2.35 26.28 1.03
CA ALA A 409 -1.10 26.70 1.63
C ALA A 409 -0.50 27.94 0.95
N LEU A 410 -0.54 28.01 -0.39
CA LEU A 410 -0.10 29.18 -1.15
C LEU A 410 -0.95 30.40 -0.83
N ASN A 411 -2.27 30.26 -0.78
CA ASN A 411 -3.17 31.36 -0.39
C ASN A 411 -2.90 31.87 1.03
N ALA A 412 -2.58 30.96 1.96
CA ALA A 412 -2.24 31.33 3.34
C ALA A 412 -0.90 32.07 3.41
N LEU A 413 0.12 31.63 2.66
CA LEU A 413 1.40 32.32 2.58
C LEU A 413 1.26 33.70 1.93
N GLU A 414 0.45 33.81 0.87
CA GLU A 414 0.16 35.09 0.21
C GLU A 414 -0.56 36.07 1.16
N LEU A 415 -1.49 35.56 1.97
CA LEU A 415 -2.15 36.36 3.00
C LEU A 415 -1.15 36.86 4.05
N VAL A 416 -0.27 36.00 4.54
CA VAL A 416 0.78 36.39 5.50
C VAL A 416 1.70 37.44 4.89
N ALA A 417 2.16 37.24 3.66
CA ALA A 417 3.03 38.18 2.95
C ALA A 417 2.39 39.58 2.82
N ARG A 418 1.11 39.64 2.46
CA ARG A 418 0.33 40.90 2.42
C ARG A 418 0.21 41.58 3.78
N LEU A 419 0.03 40.81 4.85
CA LEU A 419 -0.09 41.34 6.21
C LEU A 419 1.24 41.83 6.78
N THR A 420 2.36 41.22 6.37
CA THR A 420 3.70 41.57 6.86
C THR A 420 4.43 42.56 5.95
N GLY A 421 3.82 43.02 4.86
CA GLY A 421 4.45 43.92 3.89
C GLY A 421 5.64 43.29 3.16
N GLY A 422 5.71 41.96 3.09
CA GLY A 422 6.74 41.24 2.36
C GLY A 422 6.23 40.89 0.96
N GLU A 423 7.01 41.18 -0.07
CA GLU A 423 6.80 40.57 -1.39
C GLU A 423 7.30 39.11 -1.34
N LEU A 424 6.50 38.18 -1.86
CA LEU A 424 6.79 36.73 -1.89
C LEU A 424 7.64 36.35 -3.10
#